data_AF-A0A6L3XLT6-F1
#
_entry.id   AF-A0A6L3XLT6-F1
#
_cell.length_a   1.000
_cell.length_b   1.000
_cell.length_c   1.000
_cell.angle_alpha   90.00
_cell.angle_beta   90.00
_cell.angle_gamma   90.00
#
_symmetry.space_group_name_H-M   'P 1'
#
loop_
_entity.id
_entity.type
_entity.pdbx_description
1 polymer ?
#
loop_
_entity_poly.entity_id
_entity_poly.type
_entity_poly.pdbx_seq_one_letter_code
_entity_poly.pdbx_strand_id
1 'polypeptide(L)'
;MSEKNTLRVWTFFRQGIRIQGAHEFTPPALSIVKTDLRTGAQDAPSPVDDGMEARTCQLKCSGVDVDMLTAFGFVSGSRPRFTAYQGYLANGTAMGTI
;
A
#
# COMPACT_ATOMS: atom_id res chain seq x y z
N MET A 1 -4.66 15.34 -24.95
CA MET A 1 -4.67 15.58 -23.49
C MET A 1 -4.50 14.23 -22.81
N SER A 2 -3.51 14.07 -21.92
CA SER A 2 -3.32 12.83 -21.16
C SER A 2 -4.56 12.54 -20.33
N GLU A 3 -5.02 11.30 -20.34
CA GLU A 3 -6.12 10.88 -19.46
C GLU A 3 -5.69 11.06 -18.01
N LYS A 4 -6.48 11.80 -17.22
CA LYS A 4 -6.19 12.04 -15.80
C LYS A 4 -6.92 10.97 -15.00
N ASN A 5 -6.15 10.05 -14.43
CA ASN A 5 -6.67 9.07 -13.48
C ASN A 5 -6.62 9.66 -12.07
N THR A 6 -7.79 9.82 -11.44
CA THR A 6 -7.91 10.37 -10.09
C THR A 6 -8.50 9.33 -9.14
N LEU A 7 -7.97 9.27 -7.91
CA LEU A 7 -8.56 8.44 -6.86
C LEU A 7 -9.94 9.00 -6.47
N ARG A 8 -10.97 8.15 -6.47
CA ARG A 8 -12.34 8.54 -6.07
C ARG A 8 -12.70 8.04 -4.68
N VAL A 9 -12.43 6.77 -4.42
CA VAL A 9 -12.86 6.11 -3.19
C VAL A 9 -11.86 5.03 -2.82
N TRP A 10 -11.75 4.74 -1.53
CA TRP A 10 -11.02 3.59 -1.03
C TRP A 10 -11.73 3.00 0.18
N THR A 11 -11.44 1.75 0.47
CA THR A 11 -11.99 1.02 1.62
C THR A 11 -10.90 0.15 2.23
N PHE A 12 -10.99 -0.08 3.53
CA PHE A 12 -10.03 -0.86 4.28
C PHE A 12 -10.73 -1.97 5.06
N PHE A 13 -10.16 -3.16 4.99
CA PHE A 13 -10.72 -4.36 5.58
C PHE A 13 -9.70 -5.08 6.44
N ARG A 14 -10.20 -5.72 7.49
CA ARG A 14 -9.48 -6.73 8.27
C ARG A 14 -10.25 -8.04 8.14
N GLN A 15 -9.65 -9.06 7.54
CA GLN A 15 -10.24 -10.41 7.43
C GLN A 15 -11.71 -10.42 6.93
N GLY A 16 -12.06 -9.51 6.01
CA GLY A 16 -13.42 -9.40 5.45
C GLY A 16 -14.35 -8.42 6.19
N ILE A 17 -13.98 -7.94 7.38
CA ILE A 17 -14.72 -6.90 8.11
C ILE A 17 -14.22 -5.53 7.65
N ARG A 18 -15.14 -4.65 7.23
CA ARG A 18 -14.81 -3.28 6.85
C ARG A 18 -14.56 -2.43 8.10
N ILE A 19 -13.42 -1.75 8.13
CA ILE A 19 -13.07 -0.80 9.18
C ILE A 19 -13.74 0.53 8.85
N GLN A 20 -14.72 0.93 9.65
CA GLN A 20 -15.51 2.14 9.39
C GLN A 20 -14.78 3.40 9.84
N GLY A 21 -13.91 3.33 10.85
CA GLY A 21 -13.16 4.50 11.33
C GLY A 21 -12.05 4.96 10.40
N ALA A 22 -11.68 4.20 9.36
CA ALA A 22 -10.57 4.54 8.46
C ALA A 22 -10.87 5.81 7.62
N HIS A 23 -10.07 6.87 7.78
CA HIS A 23 -10.26 8.16 7.08
C HIS A 23 -9.07 8.63 6.23
N GLU A 24 -7.85 8.19 6.55
CA GLU A 24 -6.68 8.39 5.68
C GLU A 24 -5.88 7.09 5.55
N PHE A 25 -5.46 6.78 4.33
CA PHE A 25 -4.63 5.64 4.02
C PHE A 25 -3.48 6.04 3.10
N THR A 26 -2.26 5.71 3.52
CA THR A 26 -1.05 5.84 2.72
C THR A 26 -0.54 4.44 2.38
N PRO A 27 -0.56 4.04 1.09
CA PRO A 27 -0.05 2.76 0.66
C PRO A 27 1.47 2.69 0.86
N PRO A 28 2.05 1.47 0.94
CA PRO A 28 3.48 1.34 1.11
C PRO A 28 4.20 1.83 -0.14
N ALA A 29 5.29 2.58 0.06
CA ALA A 29 6.19 2.90 -1.03
C ALA A 29 6.83 1.61 -1.57
N LEU A 30 6.91 1.51 -2.89
CA LEU A 30 7.61 0.42 -3.56
C LEU A 30 9.00 0.92 -3.97
N SER A 31 9.98 0.69 -3.10
CA SER A 31 11.39 1.01 -3.33
C SER A 31 12.21 -0.26 -3.46
N ILE A 32 13.01 -0.31 -4.53
CA ILE A 32 13.92 -1.41 -4.82
C ILE A 32 15.25 -1.10 -4.15
N VAL A 33 15.79 -2.09 -3.43
CA VAL A 33 17.18 -2.04 -2.97
C VAL A 33 18.06 -2.26 -4.19
N LYS A 34 18.94 -1.31 -4.47
CA LYS A 34 19.86 -1.40 -5.61
C LYS A 34 21.27 -1.66 -5.11
N THR A 35 21.90 -2.68 -5.68
CA THR A 35 23.34 -2.90 -5.52
C THR A 35 24.05 -2.45 -6.78
N ASP A 36 24.99 -1.52 -6.63
CA ASP A 36 25.81 -1.08 -7.75
C ASP A 36 26.89 -2.11 -8.06
N LEU A 37 26.69 -2.86 -9.15
CA LEU A 37 27.64 -3.85 -9.61
C LEU A 37 28.58 -3.21 -10.63
N ARG A 38 29.90 -3.38 -10.42
CA ARG A 38 30.91 -2.99 -11.39
C ARG A 38 31.72 -4.21 -11.83
N THR A 39 31.68 -4.52 -13.12
CA THR A 39 32.44 -5.61 -13.74
C THR A 39 33.60 -5.07 -14.58
N GLY A 40 34.46 -5.96 -15.09
CA GLY A 40 35.53 -5.58 -16.02
C GLY A 40 34.97 -5.03 -17.32
N ALA A 41 35.61 -4.00 -17.88
CA ALA A 41 35.17 -3.24 -19.06
C ALA A 41 33.95 -2.31 -18.86
N GLN A 42 33.68 -1.88 -17.62
CA GLN A 42 32.69 -0.84 -17.32
C GLN A 42 33.35 0.47 -16.84
N ASP A 43 32.94 1.56 -17.47
CA ASP A 43 33.29 2.95 -17.11
C ASP A 43 32.55 3.42 -15.85
N ALA A 44 31.31 2.97 -15.65
CA ALA A 44 30.50 3.24 -14.45
C ALA A 44 29.79 1.98 -13.89
N PRO A 45 29.50 1.93 -12.57
CA PRO A 45 28.68 0.86 -11.98
C PRO A 45 27.26 0.84 -12.55
N SER A 46 26.69 -0.35 -12.68
CA SER A 46 25.31 -0.55 -13.10
C SER A 46 24.45 -1.01 -11.91
N PRO A 47 23.31 -0.36 -11.62
CA PRO A 47 22.45 -0.76 -10.52
C PRO A 47 21.71 -2.07 -10.84
N VAL A 48 21.83 -3.05 -9.95
CA VAL A 48 21.14 -4.35 -10.01
C VAL A 48 20.10 -4.42 -8.89
N ASP A 49 18.96 -5.06 -9.17
CA ASP A 49 17.89 -5.30 -8.22
C ASP A 49 18.32 -6.32 -7.14
N ASP A 50 18.33 -5.89 -5.88
CA ASP A 50 18.62 -6.70 -4.69
C ASP A 50 17.38 -6.81 -3.78
N GLY A 51 16.21 -6.86 -4.41
CA GLY A 51 14.93 -7.02 -3.73
C GLY A 51 14.31 -5.69 -3.30
N MET A 52 13.43 -5.76 -2.31
CA MET A 52 12.59 -4.63 -1.90
C MET A 52 12.92 -4.19 -0.49
N GLU A 53 12.89 -2.88 -0.26
CA GLU A 53 12.98 -2.32 1.09
C GLU A 53 11.80 -2.72 1.98
N ALA A 54 12.00 -2.61 3.30
CA ALA A 54 10.95 -2.84 4.28
C ALA A 54 9.77 -1.89 4.01
N ARG A 55 8.61 -2.46 3.71
CA ARG A 55 7.39 -1.72 3.35
C ARG A 55 6.60 -1.36 4.59
N THR A 56 6.26 -0.08 4.74
CA THR A 56 5.40 0.43 5.80
C THR A 56 4.14 1.05 5.21
N CYS A 57 2.97 0.72 5.76
CA CYS A 57 1.70 1.36 5.42
C CYS A 57 1.26 2.24 6.58
N GLN A 58 0.63 3.37 6.30
CA GLN A 58 0.02 4.23 7.32
C GLN A 58 -1.49 4.25 7.15
N LEU A 59 -2.21 4.06 8.25
CA LEU A 59 -3.66 4.21 8.31
C LEU A 59 -4.00 5.12 9.48
N LYS A 60 -4.88 6.10 9.26
CA LYS A 60 -5.46 6.90 10.33
C LYS A 60 -6.94 6.57 10.45
N CYS A 61 -7.37 6.36 11.69
CA CYS A 61 -8.76 6.10 12.04
C CYS A 61 -9.31 7.28 12.85
N SER A 62 -10.56 7.67 12.60
CA SER A 62 -11.28 8.66 13.40
C SER A 62 -11.91 7.95 14.59
N GLY A 63 -11.66 8.47 15.79
CA GLY A 63 -12.13 7.86 17.03
C GLY A 63 -11.43 6.55 17.39
N VAL A 64 -12.02 5.83 18.33
CA VAL A 64 -11.52 4.55 18.86
C VAL A 64 -12.23 3.43 18.11
N ASP A 65 -11.57 2.85 17.11
CA ASP A 65 -12.09 1.70 16.36
C ASP A 65 -11.62 0.39 17.04
N VAL A 66 -12.56 -0.31 17.68
CA VAL A 66 -12.29 -1.53 18.46
C VAL A 66 -11.81 -2.68 17.55
N ASP A 67 -12.30 -2.75 16.31
CA ASP A 67 -11.91 -3.78 15.35
C ASP A 67 -10.47 -3.62 14.88
N MET A 68 -10.00 -2.37 14.80
CA MET A 68 -8.60 -2.03 14.57
C MET A 68 -7.71 -2.26 15.79
N LEU A 69 -8.14 -1.82 16.98
CA LEU A 69 -7.34 -1.94 18.20
C LEU A 69 -7.14 -3.39 18.64
N THR A 70 -8.13 -4.26 18.41
CA THR A 70 -7.97 -5.71 18.66
C THR A 70 -6.96 -6.39 17.74
N ALA A 71 -6.61 -5.75 16.61
CA ALA A 71 -5.55 -6.20 15.73
C ALA A 71 -4.17 -5.64 16.11
N PHE A 72 -4.14 -4.64 17.00
CA PHE A 72 -2.92 -4.00 17.48
C PHE A 72 -2.36 -4.76 18.68
N GLY A 73 -1.11 -5.21 18.57
CA GLY A 73 -0.44 -5.99 19.62
C GLY A 73 -0.24 -7.44 19.22
N PHE A 74 0.94 -7.96 19.54
CA PHE A 74 1.39 -9.32 19.23
C PHE A 74 0.60 -10.37 20.03
N VAL A 75 -0.66 -10.60 19.68
CA VAL A 75 -1.42 -11.75 20.17
C VAL A 75 -0.81 -12.99 19.53
N SER A 76 -0.19 -13.85 20.35
CA SER A 76 0.44 -15.08 19.88
C SER A 76 -0.54 -15.91 19.03
N GLY A 77 -0.11 -16.33 17.84
CA GLY A 77 -0.91 -17.10 16.89
C GLY A 77 -1.82 -16.27 15.97
N SER A 78 -1.99 -14.96 16.22
CA SER A 78 -2.79 -14.09 15.36
C SER A 78 -1.91 -13.35 14.35
N ARG A 79 -2.21 -13.53 13.06
CA ARG A 79 -1.62 -12.76 11.95
C ARG A 79 -2.73 -11.98 11.26
N PRO A 80 -3.04 -10.74 11.71
CA PRO A 80 -4.12 -9.96 11.10
C PRO A 80 -3.76 -9.66 9.65
N ARG A 81 -4.64 -10.06 8.73
CA ARG A 81 -4.53 -9.73 7.31
C ARG A 81 -5.41 -8.52 7.02
N PHE A 82 -4.79 -7.52 6.42
CA PHE A 82 -5.47 -6.31 5.99
C PHE A 82 -5.53 -6.23 4.46
N THR A 83 -6.61 -5.66 3.96
CA THR A 83 -6.82 -5.44 2.52
C THR A 83 -7.32 -4.03 2.30
N ALA A 84 -6.68 -3.31 1.38
CA ALA A 84 -7.13 -2.01 0.91
C ALA A 84 -7.61 -2.13 -0.54
N TYR A 85 -8.78 -1.55 -0.83
CA TYR A 85 -9.28 -1.41 -2.19
C TYR A 85 -9.31 0.07 -2.57
N GLN A 86 -8.90 0.40 -3.79
CA GLN A 86 -8.88 1.76 -4.31
C GLN A 86 -9.60 1.80 -5.65
N GLY A 87 -10.56 2.71 -5.77
CA GLY A 87 -11.32 2.96 -6.98
C GLY A 87 -10.84 4.25 -7.65
N TYR A 88 -10.43 4.14 -8.92
CA TYR A 88 -9.94 5.25 -9.73
C TYR A 88 -10.97 5.63 -10.79
N LEU A 89 -11.07 6.91 -11.11
CA LEU A 89 -11.80 7.44 -12.25
C LEU A 89 -10.82 7.74 -13.37
N ALA A 90 -11.13 7.35 -14.59
CA ALA A 90 -10.44 7.81 -15.78
C ALA A 90 -11.27 8.92 -16.43
N ASN A 91 -10.75 10.14 -16.52
CA ASN A 91 -11.44 11.29 -17.11
C ASN A 91 -12.86 11.53 -16.54
N GLY A 92 -13.03 11.37 -15.21
CA GLY A 92 -14.32 11.55 -14.54
C GLY A 92 -15.31 10.39 -14.72
N THR A 93 -14.95 9.36 -15.48
CA THR A 93 -15.77 8.16 -15.70
C THR A 93 -15.22 6.99 -14.90
N ALA A 94 -16.09 6.22 -14.24
CA ALA A 94 -15.67 5.02 -13.52
C ALA A 94 -15.35 3.92 -14.52
N MET A 95 -14.07 3.65 -14.73
CA MET A 95 -13.60 2.49 -15.49
C MET A 95 -13.43 1.31 -14.53
N GLY A 96 -14.54 0.64 -14.22
CA GLY A 96 -14.55 -0.57 -13.40
C GLY A 96 -15.94 -0.87 -12.86
N THR A 97 -16.45 -2.06 -13.17
CA THR A 97 -17.53 -2.70 -12.40
C THR A 97 -16.96 -3.22 -11.09
N ILE A 98 -17.73 -3.04 -10.03
CA ILE A 98 -17.53 -3.66 -8.71
C ILE A 98 -17.51 -5.17 -8.86
#